data_AF-A0A6Y3HD60-F1
#
_entry.id   AF-A0A6Y3HD60-F1
#
_cell.length_a   1.000
_cell.length_b   1.000
_cell.length_c   1.000
_cell.angle_alpha   90.00
_cell.angle_beta   90.00
_cell.angle_gamma   90.00
#
_symmetry.space_group_name_H-M   'P 1'
#
loop_
_entity.id
_entity.type
_entity.pdbx_description
1 polymer ?
#
loop_
_entity_poly.entity_id
_entity_poly.type
_entity_poly.pdbx_seq_one_letter_code
_entity_poly.pdbx_strand_id
1 'polypeptide(L)'
;MAKIQVYVNDHVSEKINAIAVQRRAEGAKEKDVSYSSIASMLLELGLRVYEAQMERKESAFNQAEFNKLLLECVVKTQSTVAKILGIESLSPHVSGKPKFEYANMVEDIREKVSVEMERFFPKNDDE
;
A
#
# COMPACT_ATOMS: atom_id res chain seq x y z
N MET A 1 26.06 -10.78 31.27
CA MET A 1 24.90 -10.88 30.37
C MET A 1 24.36 -12.30 30.46
N ALA A 2 23.04 -12.47 30.43
CA ALA A 2 22.44 -13.80 30.35
C ALA A 2 22.73 -14.42 28.97
N LYS A 3 22.99 -15.73 28.94
CA LYS A 3 23.18 -16.47 27.69
C LYS A 3 21.82 -16.93 27.18
N ILE A 4 21.48 -16.55 25.96
CA ILE A 4 20.25 -16.99 25.28
C ILE A 4 20.66 -17.90 24.12
N GLN A 5 20.03 -19.07 24.01
CA GLN A 5 20.17 -19.98 22.88
C GLN A 5 18.86 -19.97 22.09
N VAL A 6 18.92 -19.61 20.81
CA VAL A 6 17.76 -19.51 19.92
C VAL A 6 18.04 -20.32 18.67
N TYR A 7 17.08 -21.15 18.27
CA TYR A 7 17.11 -21.85 16.99
C TYR A 7 16.41 -20.97 15.94
N VAL A 8 17.14 -20.61 14.89
CA VAL A 8 16.66 -19.76 13.79
C VAL A 8 16.77 -20.52 12.47
N ASN A 9 15.98 -20.13 11.48
CA ASN A 9 16.11 -20.69 10.13
C ASN A 9 17.36 -20.13 9.42
N ASP A 10 17.76 -20.81 8.34
CA ASP A 10 18.97 -20.47 7.58
C ASP A 10 18.95 -19.04 7.07
N HIS A 11 17.79 -18.57 6.58
CA HIS A 11 17.62 -17.20 6.10
C HIS A 11 17.92 -16.13 7.17
N VAL A 12 17.53 -16.35 8.43
CA VAL A 12 17.87 -15.42 9.53
C VAL A 12 19.35 -15.51 9.87
N SER A 13 19.92 -16.72 9.91
CA SER A 13 21.34 -16.94 10.16
C SER A 13 22.23 -16.25 9.12
N GLU A 14 21.90 -16.41 7.83
CA GLU A 14 22.57 -15.77 6.71
C GLU A 14 22.51 -14.24 6.80
N LYS A 15 21.35 -13.67 7.15
CA LYS A 15 21.22 -12.22 7.33
C LYS A 15 22.07 -11.68 8.47
N ILE A 16 22.14 -12.38 9.60
CA ILE A 16 23.00 -11.97 10.72
C ILE A 16 24.47 -12.01 10.30
N ASN A 17 24.87 -13.05 9.57
CA ASN A 17 26.23 -13.15 9.01
C ASN A 17 26.53 -12.04 8.00
N ALA A 18 25.60 -11.70 7.12
CA ALA A 18 25.76 -10.61 6.16
C ALA A 18 25.99 -9.25 6.87
N ILE A 19 25.26 -8.97 7.95
CA ILE A 19 25.46 -7.78 8.77
C ILE A 19 26.85 -7.78 9.41
N ALA A 20 27.34 -8.94 9.86
CA ALA A 20 28.68 -9.06 10.43
C ALA A 20 29.77 -8.74 9.39
N VAL A 21 29.62 -9.26 8.17
CA VAL A 21 30.54 -8.99 7.07
C VAL A 21 30.52 -7.50 6.70
N GLN A 22 29.33 -6.90 6.61
CA GLN A 22 29.17 -5.48 6.30
C GLN A 22 29.83 -4.59 7.36
N ARG A 23 29.58 -4.84 8.65
CA ARG A 23 30.20 -4.05 9.75
C ARG A 23 31.72 -4.11 9.72
N ARG A 24 32.30 -5.27 9.37
CA ARG A 24 33.76 -5.40 9.19
C ARG A 24 34.26 -4.60 7.99
N ALA A 25 33.53 -4.62 6.87
CA ALA A 25 33.86 -3.80 5.70
C ALA A 25 33.81 -2.30 6.00
N GLU A 26 32.94 -1.87 6.90
CA GLU A 26 32.83 -0.48 7.39
C GLU A 26 33.95 -0.07 8.39
N GLY A 27 34.91 -0.96 8.65
CA GLY A 27 36.08 -0.66 9.49
C GLY A 27 35.89 -0.92 10.98
N ALA A 28 34.81 -1.60 11.39
CA ALA A 28 34.64 -2.04 12.77
C ALA A 28 35.72 -3.08 13.14
N LYS A 29 36.30 -2.95 14.33
CA LYS A 29 37.34 -3.88 14.80
C LYS A 29 36.76 -5.29 14.93
N GLU A 30 37.50 -6.31 14.52
CA GLU A 30 37.05 -7.71 14.62
C GLU A 30 36.61 -8.13 16.02
N LYS A 31 37.20 -7.51 17.05
CA LYS A 31 36.88 -7.76 18.47
C LYS A 31 35.49 -7.27 18.86
N ASP A 32 34.97 -6.28 18.14
CA ASP A 32 33.69 -5.62 18.41
C ASP A 32 32.54 -6.20 17.56
N VAL A 33 32.85 -7.06 16.58
CA VAL A 33 31.87 -7.65 15.64
C VAL A 33 31.85 -9.17 15.75
N SER A 34 30.98 -9.67 16.64
CA SER A 34 30.67 -11.10 16.77
C SER A 34 29.21 -11.38 16.40
N TYR A 35 28.94 -12.62 15.98
CA TYR A 35 27.56 -13.09 15.72
C TYR A 35 26.64 -12.83 16.94
N SER A 36 27.14 -13.13 18.15
CA SER A 36 26.39 -12.91 19.39
C SER A 36 26.10 -11.42 19.66
N SER A 37 27.05 -10.52 19.37
CA SER A 37 26.85 -9.08 19.57
C SER A 37 25.77 -8.51 18.64
N ILE A 38 25.74 -8.96 17.38
CA ILE A 38 24.76 -8.52 16.40
C ILE A 38 23.39 -9.11 16.73
N ALA A 39 23.33 -10.39 17.10
CA ALA A 39 22.09 -11.02 17.54
C ALA A 39 21.50 -10.33 18.79
N SER A 40 22.33 -9.96 19.76
CA SER A 40 21.89 -9.20 20.95
C SER A 40 21.30 -7.84 20.57
N MET A 41 21.99 -7.08 19.72
CA MET A 41 21.50 -5.80 19.22
C MET A 41 20.18 -5.94 18.45
N LEU A 42 20.03 -6.98 17.61
CA LEU A 42 18.80 -7.23 16.86
C LEU A 42 17.64 -7.63 17.79
N LEU A 43 17.89 -8.38 18.87
CA LEU A 43 16.88 -8.70 19.87
C LEU A 43 16.42 -7.44 20.61
N GLU A 44 17.33 -6.57 21.05
CA GLU A 44 16.98 -5.30 21.70
C GLU A 44 16.21 -4.36 20.76
N LEU A 45 16.61 -4.28 19.49
CA LEU A 45 15.87 -3.52 18.49
C LEU A 45 14.48 -4.11 18.25
N GLY A 46 14.40 -5.44 18.12
CA GLY A 46 13.15 -6.16 17.93
C GLY A 46 12.17 -5.97 19.08
N LEU A 47 12.65 -5.98 20.33
CA LEU A 47 11.84 -5.71 21.52
C LEU A 47 11.27 -4.29 21.51
N ARG A 48 12.12 -3.28 21.24
CA ARG A 48 11.65 -1.88 21.12
C ARG A 48 10.58 -1.71 20.05
N VAL A 49 10.74 -2.36 18.90
CA VAL A 49 9.76 -2.32 17.81
C VAL A 49 8.47 -3.04 18.22
N TYR A 50 8.57 -4.19 18.89
CA TYR A 50 7.42 -4.94 19.37
C TYR A 50 6.60 -4.12 20.38
N GLU A 51 7.26 -3.49 21.36
CA GLU A 51 6.61 -2.61 22.34
C GLU A 51 5.91 -1.42 21.65
N ALA A 52 6.61 -0.73 20.74
CA ALA A 52 6.02 0.36 19.96
C ALA A 52 4.84 -0.08 19.09
N GLN A 53 4.83 -1.33 18.59
CA GLN A 53 3.67 -1.89 17.89
C GLN A 53 2.53 -2.25 18.85
N MET A 54 2.82 -2.73 20.06
CA MET A 54 1.79 -3.01 21.07
C MET A 54 1.09 -1.74 21.54
N GLU A 55 1.82 -0.64 21.72
CA GLU A 55 1.22 0.67 22.05
C GLU A 55 0.30 1.18 20.93
N ARG A 56 0.58 0.82 19.67
CA ARG A 56 -0.23 1.19 18.50
C ARG A 56 -1.39 0.22 18.21
N LYS A 57 -1.59 -0.84 18.99
CA LYS A 57 -2.63 -1.86 18.74
C LYS A 57 -4.08 -1.38 18.93
N GLU A 58 -4.34 -0.10 19.19
CA GLU A 58 -5.71 0.42 19.31
C GLU A 58 -6.56 0.30 18.03
N SER A 59 -6.00 -0.08 16.87
CA SER A 59 -6.83 -0.52 15.75
C SER A 59 -6.17 -1.60 14.93
N ALA A 60 -6.53 -2.86 15.18
CA ALA A 60 -6.33 -3.91 14.19
C ALA A 60 -7.07 -3.50 12.91
N PHE A 61 -6.37 -3.44 11.78
CA PHE A 61 -6.95 -3.00 10.52
C PHE A 61 -8.20 -3.82 10.19
N ASN A 62 -9.35 -3.14 10.15
CA ASN A 62 -10.63 -3.77 9.85
C ASN A 62 -10.92 -3.63 8.34
N GLN A 63 -10.70 -4.71 7.60
CA GLN A 63 -10.93 -4.76 6.16
C GLN A 63 -12.38 -4.40 5.77
N ALA A 64 -13.38 -4.80 6.57
CA ALA A 64 -14.78 -4.55 6.26
C ALA A 64 -15.14 -3.06 6.40
N GLU A 65 -14.71 -2.42 7.49
CA GLU A 65 -14.90 -0.97 7.68
C GLU A 65 -14.11 -0.16 6.66
N PHE A 66 -12.89 -0.59 6.32
CA PHE A 66 -12.13 0.04 5.26
C PHE A 66 -12.83 -0.05 3.91
N ASN A 67 -13.31 -1.23 3.51
CA ASN A 67 -14.03 -1.44 2.26
C ASN A 67 -15.32 -0.61 2.20
N LYS A 68 -16.05 -0.54 3.32
CA LYS A 68 -17.27 0.26 3.44
C LYS A 68 -16.99 1.75 3.26
N LEU A 69 -15.97 2.27 3.95
CA LEU A 69 -15.55 3.67 3.84
C LEU A 69 -15.08 4.00 2.42
N LEU A 70 -14.25 3.12 1.83
CA LEU A 70 -13.77 3.28 0.47
C LEU A 70 -14.94 3.33 -0.53
N LEU A 71 -15.88 2.39 -0.43
CA LEU A 71 -17.05 2.32 -1.29
C LEU A 71 -17.93 3.58 -1.15
N GLU A 72 -18.15 4.04 0.08
CA GLU A 72 -18.89 5.26 0.35
C GLU A 72 -18.22 6.48 -0.30
N CYS A 73 -16.90 6.63 -0.15
CA CYS A 73 -16.15 7.72 -0.73
C CYS A 73 -16.22 7.71 -2.27
N VAL A 74 -15.98 6.58 -2.92
CA VAL A 74 -15.99 6.51 -4.40
C VAL A 74 -17.39 6.75 -4.98
N VAL A 75 -18.44 6.21 -4.36
CA VAL A 75 -19.82 6.41 -4.81
C VAL A 75 -20.26 7.86 -4.62
N LYS A 76 -19.94 8.48 -3.47
CA LYS A 76 -20.23 9.91 -3.22
C LYS A 76 -19.49 10.80 -4.22
N THR A 77 -18.21 10.54 -4.46
CA THR A 77 -17.41 11.28 -5.45
C THR A 77 -18.01 11.12 -6.84
N GLN A 78 -18.31 9.91 -7.30
CA GLN A 78 -18.90 9.68 -8.62
C GLN A 78 -20.24 10.42 -8.79
N SER A 79 -21.12 10.34 -7.79
CA SER A 79 -22.41 11.03 -7.80
C SER A 79 -22.28 12.55 -7.82
N THR A 80 -21.23 13.09 -7.19
CA THR A 80 -20.93 14.52 -7.13
C THR A 80 -20.33 15.00 -8.45
N VAL A 81 -19.34 14.27 -8.99
CA VAL A 81 -18.67 14.58 -10.26
C VAL A 81 -19.64 14.49 -11.43
N ALA A 82 -20.58 13.55 -11.43
CA ALA A 82 -21.63 13.49 -12.45
C ALA A 82 -22.49 14.78 -12.48
N LYS A 83 -22.81 15.36 -11.31
CA LYS A 83 -23.53 16.64 -11.23
C LYS A 83 -22.67 17.81 -11.68
N ILE A 84 -21.38 17.84 -11.28
CA ILE A 84 -20.42 18.84 -11.73
C ILE A 84 -20.29 18.82 -13.24
N LEU A 85 -20.15 17.64 -13.86
CA LEU A 85 -20.08 17.47 -15.31
C LEU A 85 -21.34 18.03 -15.99
N GLY A 86 -22.52 17.76 -15.43
CA GLY A 86 -23.77 18.34 -15.91
C GLY A 86 -23.78 19.86 -15.87
N ILE A 87 -23.38 20.46 -14.74
CA ILE A 87 -23.31 21.92 -14.56
C ILE A 87 -22.29 22.53 -15.54
N GLU A 88 -21.09 21.96 -15.64
CA GLU A 88 -20.01 22.48 -16.49
C GLU A 88 -20.36 22.37 -17.98
N SER A 89 -21.12 21.36 -18.39
CA SER A 89 -21.62 21.25 -19.77
C SER A 89 -22.53 22.41 -20.19
N LEU A 90 -23.13 23.11 -19.23
CA LEU A 90 -23.99 24.27 -19.44
C LEU A 90 -23.22 25.60 -19.37
N SER A 91 -21.90 25.56 -19.12
CA SER A 91 -21.08 26.77 -18.99
C SER A 91 -21.01 27.52 -20.33
N PRO A 92 -21.15 28.87 -20.33
CA PRO A 92 -21.10 29.66 -21.56
C PRO A 92 -19.73 29.57 -22.26
N HIS A 93 -18.67 29.27 -21.52
CA HIS A 93 -17.31 29.13 -22.07
C HIS A 93 -17.11 27.88 -22.93
N VAL A 94 -18.01 26.90 -22.81
CA VAL A 94 -18.00 25.66 -23.59
C VAL A 94 -19.18 25.54 -24.56
N SER A 95 -20.09 26.52 -24.56
CA SER A 95 -21.23 26.57 -25.46
C SER A 95 -20.81 26.52 -26.94
N GLY A 96 -21.51 25.73 -27.74
CA GLY A 96 -21.22 25.53 -29.17
C GLY A 96 -19.96 24.72 -29.46
N LYS A 97 -19.30 24.13 -28.46
CA LYS A 97 -18.16 23.23 -28.64
C LYS A 97 -18.64 21.78 -28.53
N PRO A 98 -18.69 21.00 -29.63
CA PRO A 98 -19.20 19.62 -29.62
C PRO A 98 -18.48 18.71 -28.61
N LYS A 99 -17.20 18.97 -28.35
CA LYS A 99 -16.39 18.22 -27.36
C LYS A 99 -16.97 18.26 -25.94
N PHE A 100 -17.69 19.32 -25.58
CA PHE A 100 -18.24 19.53 -24.25
C PHE A 100 -19.77 19.42 -24.21
N GLU A 101 -20.39 18.98 -25.31
CA GLU A 101 -21.79 18.62 -25.28
C GLU A 101 -21.99 17.41 -24.37
N TYR A 102 -22.96 17.51 -23.47
CA TYR A 102 -23.20 16.51 -22.44
C TYR A 102 -23.37 15.10 -23.01
N ALA A 103 -24.13 14.96 -24.11
CA ALA A 103 -24.35 13.67 -24.76
C ALA A 103 -23.04 13.02 -25.24
N ASN A 104 -22.15 13.82 -25.86
CA ASN A 104 -20.88 13.34 -26.38
C ASN A 104 -19.92 12.95 -25.24
N MET A 105 -19.90 13.74 -24.16
CA MET A 105 -19.08 13.42 -22.97
C MET A 105 -19.56 12.16 -22.26
N VAL A 106 -20.88 11.96 -22.13
CA VAL A 106 -21.44 10.74 -21.53
C VAL A 106 -21.09 9.51 -22.34
N GLU A 107 -21.15 9.60 -23.68
CA GLU A 107 -20.78 8.49 -24.55
C GLU A 107 -19.29 8.13 -24.43
N ASP A 108 -18.40 9.13 -24.51
CA ASP A 108 -16.95 8.93 -24.34
C ASP A 108 -16.59 8.33 -22.97
N ILE A 109 -17.24 8.78 -21.89
CA ILE A 109 -17.06 8.20 -20.55
C ILE A 109 -17.55 6.75 -20.52
N ARG A 110 -18.71 6.45 -21.12
CA ARG A 110 -19.29 5.10 -21.16
C ARG A 110 -18.38 4.13 -21.90
N GLU A 111 -17.85 4.51 -23.06
CA GLU A 111 -16.93 3.69 -23.84
C GLU A 111 -15.65 3.41 -23.05
N LYS A 112 -15.04 4.43 -22.46
CA LYS A 112 -13.83 4.29 -21.63
C LYS A 112 -14.04 3.36 -20.45
N VAL A 113 -15.14 3.53 -19.71
CA VAL A 113 -15.46 2.67 -18.57
C VAL A 113 -15.69 1.23 -19.02
N SER A 114 -16.38 1.03 -20.16
CA SER A 114 -16.63 -0.32 -20.69
C SER A 114 -15.34 -1.06 -21.04
N VAL A 115 -14.36 -0.37 -21.63
CA VAL A 115 -13.03 -0.95 -21.95
C VAL A 115 -12.29 -1.37 -20.69
N GLU A 116 -12.28 -0.53 -19.65
CA GLU A 116 -11.62 -0.87 -18.37
C GLU A 116 -12.34 -2.01 -17.64
N MET A 117 -13.68 -2.05 -17.70
CA MET A 117 -14.46 -3.14 -17.09
C MET A 117 -14.22 -4.47 -17.80
N GLU A 118 -14.26 -4.50 -19.13
CA GLU A 118 -14.06 -5.72 -19.92
C GLU A 118 -12.67 -6.33 -19.70
N ARG A 119 -11.66 -5.52 -19.41
CA ARG A 119 -10.29 -5.98 -19.15
C ARG A 119 -10.18 -6.89 -17.92
N PHE A 120 -10.98 -6.63 -16.88
CA PHE A 120 -10.91 -7.37 -15.61
C PHE A 120 -12.15 -8.24 -15.36
N PHE A 121 -13.26 -7.94 -16.03
CA PHE A 121 -14.56 -8.59 -15.91
C PHE A 121 -15.16 -8.76 -17.31
N PRO A 122 -14.56 -9.59 -18.19
CA PRO A 122 -15.07 -9.78 -19.54
C PRO A 122 -16.44 -10.46 -19.51
N LYS A 123 -17.28 -10.16 -20.51
CA LYS A 123 -18.64 -10.71 -20.56
C LYS A 123 -18.70 -12.19 -20.93
N ASN A 124 -17.64 -12.70 -21.54
CA ASN A 124 -17.49 -14.08 -21.99
C ASN A 124 -16.40 -14.80 -21.18
N ASP A 125 -16.43 -14.67 -19.86
CA ASP A 125 -15.80 -15.70 -19.04
C ASP A 125 -16.69 -16.94 -19.15
N ASP A 126 -16.15 -18.02 -19.72
CA ASP A 126 -16.80 -19.33 -19.83
C ASP A 126 -17.05 -19.94 -18.43
N GLU A 127 -18.04 -19.41 -17.73
CA GLU A 127 -18.77 -20.03 -16.60
C GLU A 127 -20.29 -20.04 -16.87
#